data_AF-A0A7W8IUN2-F1
#
_entry.id   AF-A0A7W8IUN2-F1
#
_cell.length_a   1.000
_cell.length_b   1.000
_cell.length_c   1.000
_cell.angle_alpha   90.00
_cell.angle_beta   90.00
_cell.angle_gamma   90.00
#
_symmetry.space_group_name_H-M   'P 1'
#
loop_
_entity.id
_entity.type
_entity.pdbx_description
1 polymer ?
#
loop_
_entity_poly.entity_id
_entity_poly.type
_entity_poly.pdbx_seq_one_letter_code
_entity_poly.pdbx_strand_id
1 'polypeptide(L)' 'MNKHITLLNLLKKIVSDENIRLIAETVGYQDSSRTFKLRALIDFFLLAAFISFIHRFLFGQFPLDWESEMAAALFEYA' A
#
# COMPACT_ATOMS: atom_id res chain seq x y z
N MET A 1 3.49 15.45 19.87
CA MET A 1 4.43 15.51 18.73
C MET A 1 3.65 15.15 17.48
N ASN A 2 3.26 16.15 16.66
CA ASN A 2 2.50 15.93 15.43
C ASN A 2 3.38 15.15 14.46
N LYS A 3 3.22 13.82 14.41
CA LYS A 3 3.87 13.01 13.37
C LYS A 3 3.22 13.43 12.07
N HIS A 4 3.94 14.11 11.19
CA HIS A 4 3.52 14.26 9.81
C HIS A 4 3.21 12.85 9.29
N ILE A 5 1.93 12.58 9.07
CA ILE A 5 1.47 11.33 8.49
C ILE A 5 1.84 11.43 7.01
N THR A 6 2.91 10.75 6.62
CA THR A 6 3.27 10.63 5.21
C THR A 6 2.33 9.62 4.55
N LEU A 7 2.07 9.79 3.25
CA LEU A 7 1.27 8.84 2.47
C LEU A 7 1.81 7.40 2.62
N LEU A 8 3.13 7.25 2.73
CA LEU A 8 3.80 5.98 2.98
C LEU A 8 3.41 5.36 4.33
N ASN A 9 3.24 6.17 5.38
CA ASN A 9 2.79 5.67 6.69
C ASN A 9 1.34 5.18 6.64
N LEU A 10 0.47 5.82 5.84
CA LEU A 10 -0.90 5.37 5.62
C LEU A 10 -0.93 4.07 4.82
N LEU A 11 -0.17 3.98 3.72
CA LEU A 11 -0.07 2.76 2.92
C LEU A 11 0.44 1.58 3.75
N LYS A 12 1.40 1.80 4.64
CA LYS A 12 1.86 0.77 5.59
C LYS A 12 0.80 0.37 6.63
N LYS A 13 -0.07 1.29 7.05
CA LYS A 13 -1.19 1.00 7.96
C LYS A 13 -2.28 0.18 7.25
N ILE A 14 -2.56 0.50 5.98
CA ILE A 14 -3.48 -0.25 5.11
C ILE A 14 -2.97 -1.69 4.92
N VAL A 15 -1.66 -1.86 4.69
CA VAL A 15 -1.01 -3.16 4.48
C VAL A 15 -0.31 -3.64 5.76
N SER A 16 -1.10 -3.80 6.82
CA SER A 16 -0.65 -4.28 8.12
C SER A 16 -0.21 -5.75 8.09
N ASP A 17 0.62 -6.16 9.05
CA ASP A 17 1.03 -7.57 9.22
C ASP A 17 -0.16 -8.51 9.39
N GLU A 18 -1.20 -8.05 10.08
CA GLU A 18 -2.43 -8.81 10.31
C GLU A 18 -3.16 -9.07 9.00
N ASN A 19 -3.29 -8.05 8.15
CA ASN A 19 -3.94 -8.18 6.85
C ASN A 19 -3.17 -9.13 5.93
N ILE A 20 -1.84 -9.02 5.91
CA ILE A 20 -0.99 -9.94 5.13
C ILE A 20 -1.16 -11.38 5.61
N ARG A 21 -1.17 -11.61 6.92
CA ARG A 21 -1.33 -12.95 7.50
C ARG A 21 -2.71 -13.53 7.17
N LEU A 22 -3.79 -12.78 7.38
CA LEU A 22 -5.15 -13.21 7.07
C LEU A 22 -5.31 -13.60 5.60
N ILE A 23 -4.76 -12.79 4.69
CA ILE A 23 -4.81 -13.07 3.26
C ILE A 23 -3.99 -14.32 2.94
N ALA A 24 -2.77 -14.43 3.47
CA ALA A 24 -1.90 -15.57 3.26
C ALA A 24 -2.57 -16.88 3.73
N GLU A 25 -3.17 -16.88 4.91
CA GLU A 25 -3.92 -18.04 5.44
C GLU A 25 -5.14 -18.38 4.58
N THR A 26 -5.90 -17.38 4.15
CA THR A 26 -7.08 -17.56 3.29
C THR A 26 -6.75 -18.24 1.97
N VAL A 27 -5.60 -17.90 1.37
CA VAL A 27 -5.15 -18.49 0.10
C VAL A 27 -4.27 -19.73 0.30
N GLY A 28 -4.08 -20.19 1.54
CA GLY A 28 -3.23 -21.34 1.87
C GLY A 28 -1.74 -21.12 1.62
N TYR A 29 -1.29 -19.87 1.55
CA TYR A 29 0.11 -19.52 1.38
C TYR A 29 0.86 -19.67 2.71
N GLN A 30 1.96 -20.42 2.68
CA GLN A 30 2.94 -20.42 3.77
C GLN A 30 4.30 -19.97 3.22
N ASP A 31 4.97 -19.10 3.97
CA ASP A 31 6.36 -18.71 3.69
C ASP A 31 7.28 -19.91 3.95
N SER A 32 7.37 -20.77 2.94
CA SER A 32 8.18 -21.99 2.93
C SER A 32 9.68 -21.69 2.70
N SER A 33 9.99 -20.48 2.23
CA SER A 33 11.35 -20.03 1.92
C SER A 33 11.98 -19.30 3.11
N ARG A 34 13.19 -19.72 3.51
CA ARG A 34 14.00 -19.00 4.51
C ARG A 34 14.59 -17.70 3.98
N THR A 35 14.66 -17.55 2.66
CA THR A 35 15.45 -16.50 1.98
C THR A 35 14.60 -15.32 1.55
N PHE A 36 13.29 -15.51 1.37
CA PHE A 36 12.39 -14.49 0.84
C PHE A 36 11.07 -14.49 1.61
N LYS A 37 10.73 -13.34 2.19
CA LYS A 37 9.52 -13.18 3.00
C LYS A 37 8.42 -12.51 2.18
N LEU A 38 7.18 -12.97 2.32
CA LEU A 38 6.00 -12.38 1.68
C LEU A 38 5.90 -10.86 1.95
N ARG A 39 6.25 -10.41 3.17
CA ARG A 39 6.31 -8.98 3.49
C ARG A 39 7.28 -8.21 2.59
N ALA A 40 8.46 -8.75 2.31
CA ALA A 40 9.44 -8.05 1.46
C ALA A 40 8.93 -7.90 0.02
N LEU A 41 8.19 -8.89 -0.49
CA LEU A 41 7.53 -8.82 -1.80
C LEU A 41 6.47 -7.71 -1.83
N ILE A 42 5.64 -7.67 -0.79
CA ILE A 42 4.57 -6.69 -0.65
C ILE A 42 5.14 -5.27 -0.53
N ASP A 43 6.19 -5.09 0.27
CA ASP A 43 6.87 -3.80 0.42
C ASP A 43 7.47 -3.34 -0.92
N PHE A 44 8.04 -4.26 -1.71
CA PHE A 44 8.57 -3.95 -3.05
C PHE A 44 7.46 -3.49 -4.01
N PHE A 45 6.34 -4.23 -4.08
CA PHE A 45 5.22 -3.85 -4.94
C PHE A 45 4.57 -2.54 -4.49
N LEU A 46 4.45 -2.31 -3.19
CA LEU A 46 3.93 -1.06 -2.63
C LEU A 46 4.81 0.13 -3.07
N LEU A 47 6.14 -0.03 -3.02
CA LEU A 47 7.08 0.98 -3.48
C LEU A 47 6.96 1.23 -4.99
N ALA A 48 6.89 0.17 -5.79
CA ALA A 48 6.72 0.28 -7.24
C ALA A 48 5.40 0.96 -7.61
N ALA A 49 4.31 0.61 -6.95
CA ALA A 49 3.00 1.24 -7.12
C ALA A 49 3.04 2.72 -6.72
N PHE A 50 3.70 3.05 -5.60
CA PHE A 50 3.86 4.44 -5.17
C PHE A 50 4.69 5.27 -6.15
N ILE A 51 5.79 4.73 -6.68
CA ILE A 51 6.59 5.40 -7.72
C ILE A 51 5.75 5.63 -8.98
N SER A 52 4.99 4.62 -9.43
CA SER A 52 4.09 4.76 -10.58
C SER A 52 2.99 5.79 -10.33
N PHE A 53 2.45 5.85 -9.11
CA PHE A 53 1.48 6.86 -8.69
C PHE A 53 2.08 8.26 -8.79
N ILE A 54 3.26 8.49 -8.17
CA ILE A 54 3.94 9.79 -8.20
C ILE A 54 4.25 10.20 -9.63
N HIS A 55 4.72 9.28 -10.47
CA HIS A 55 4.95 9.56 -11.89
C HIS A 55 3.67 10.03 -12.56
N ARG A 56 2.58 9.26 -12.50
CA ARG A 56 1.30 9.66 -13.11
C ARG A 56 0.77 10.99 -12.57
N PHE A 57 0.97 11.27 -11.29
CA PHE A 57 0.55 12.51 -10.64
C PHE A 57 1.33 13.71 -11.19
N LEU A 58 2.66 13.61 -11.22
CA LEU A 58 3.53 14.68 -11.73
C LEU A 58 3.31 14.95 -13.22
N PHE A 59 2.96 13.92 -14.00
CA PHE A 59 2.69 14.06 -15.44
C PHE A 59 1.21 14.31 -15.77
N GLY A 60 0.35 14.55 -14.78
CA GLY A 60 -1.06 14.90 -15.01
C GLY A 60 -1.87 13.81 -15.70
N GLN A 61 -1.49 12.54 -15.51
CA GLN A 61 -2.12 11.38 -16.17
C GLN A 61 -3.25 10.75 -15.34
N PHE A 62 -3.71 11.41 -14.28
CA PHE A 62 -4.82 10.91 -13.47
C PHE A 62 -6.18 11.23 -14.12
N PRO A 63 -7.19 10.35 -13.96
CA PRO A 63 -8.57 10.64 -14.33
C PRO A 63 -9.06 11.91 -13.64
N LEU A 64 -9.96 12.70 -14.24
CA LEU A 64 -10.46 13.97 -13.68
C LEU A 64 -10.99 13.86 -12.23
N ASP A 65 -11.45 12.66 -11.84
CA ASP A 65 -12.18 12.41 -10.60
C ASP A 65 -11.28 11.90 -9.45
N TRP A 66 -9.97 11.77 -9.71
CA TRP A 66 -9.02 11.10 -8.83
C TRP A 66 -8.93 11.68 -7.42
N GLU A 67 -9.17 12.99 -7.27
CA GLU A 67 -9.14 13.68 -5.98
C GLU A 67 -10.26 13.16 -5.05
N SER A 68 -11.44 12.90 -5.62
CA SER A 68 -12.60 12.40 -4.86
C SER A 68 -12.42 10.94 -4.46
N GLU A 69 -11.86 10.11 -5.35
CA GLU A 69 -11.53 8.71 -5.06
C GLU A 69 -10.45 8.60 -3.98
N MET A 70 -9.40 9.42 -4.08
CA MET A 70 -8.34 9.48 -3.07
C MET A 70 -8.86 9.95 -1.72
N ALA A 71 -9.74 10.96 -1.70
CA ALA A 71 -10.36 11.43 -0.47
C ALA A 71 -11.21 10.34 0.21
N ALA A 72 -11.99 9.58 -0.56
CA ALA A 72 -12.80 8.49 -0.04
C ALA A 72 -11.93 7.37 0.57
N ALA A 73 -10.89 6.94 -0.15
CA ALA A 73 -9.96 5.92 0.33
C ALA A 73 -9.21 6.37 1.60
N LEU A 74 -8.86 7.66 1.71
CA LEU A 74 -8.23 8.21 2.90
C LEU A 74 -9.20 8.27 4.09
N PHE A 75 -10.48 8.62 3.86
CA PHE A 75 -11.49 8.65 4.91
C PHE A 75 -11.84 7.27 5.46
N GLU A 76 -11.85 6.23 4.63
CA GLU A 76 -12.12 4.85 5.08
C GLU A 76 -11.00 4.27 5.96
N TYR A 77 -9.76 4.74 5.82
CA TYR A 77 -8.57 4.15 6.46
C TYR A 77 -7.85 5.04 7.49
N ALA A 78 -8.23 6.32 7.60
CA ALA A 78 -7.73 7.25 8.63
C ALA A 78 -8.25 6.89 10.02
#